data_AF-A0A9J7HJM5-F1
#
_entry.id   AF-A0A9J7HJM5-F1
#
_cell.length_a   1.000
_cell.length_b   1.000
_cell.length_c   1.000
_cell.angle_alpha   90.00
_cell.angle_beta   90.00
_cell.angle_gamma   90.00
#
_symmetry.space_group_name_H-M   'P 1'
#
loop_
_entity.id
_entity.type
_entity.pdbx_description
1 polymer ?
#
loop_
_entity_poly.entity_id
_entity_poly.type
_entity_poly.pdbx_seq_one_letter_code
_entity_poly.pdbx_strand_id
1 'polypeptide(L)'
;MASVICVPGNNEAILLEVGAKVSAKFQGPPVGYYEAEIVDILECVEYEVSFEDNPKKKVKVGAEKVQFFIKEKEYVEVETDDGWKKALLHKFHDSSEYTVVFEDGLKRSMGRNKIKPLKPERADPGKKVHSLKRKVSAQGKRIPQTQAQVSEWEAKVETLSEWLSDTEELVANQLQRPPSSQLKIIEAQLQEQKLLKRLVDDKKPTVDSLKQEAKQLSSIADPGDRRNIQQQLTDLFQRWDALTINTTDRKQKLEDILEAAKDFKDAFDPLVEWVEATERKLSSQQPITTDPAKMEADTTEHQAITRDIADHREAVEDAVETGKSLLAQTTGDDVHVIQERLDILEDRYANISSTANGRQQRLQQALPLARKFKDATEKLSDWLDKVEADMGTAEVAAGSEQELERFRVITKDITDHRAAVEDAVETGKSLLTQATGDDVHVIQERLDILEDRYANISSTANGRQQRLQQALPLARKFKDATEKLSDWLDKVEADMGTAEVAAGSEQELEIFREYKKQVDGHKHLVANMNEAGAKVMELSPGEGARSVEHKIANINQRYDSVIAALSGKNGDSLNVLAQQEEEGLTQTQAQVSNEKFSLL
;
A
#
# COMPACT_ATOMS: atom_id res chain seq x y z
N MET A 1 -77.81 -12.98 -52.04
CA MET A 1 -79.28 -13.16 -52.01
C MET A 1 -79.84 -12.13 -51.04
N ALA A 2 -80.48 -11.07 -51.51
CA ALA A 2 -81.11 -10.09 -50.61
C ALA A 2 -82.58 -10.48 -50.38
N SER A 3 -83.04 -10.52 -49.13
CA SER A 3 -84.45 -10.75 -48.80
C SER A 3 -85.26 -9.46 -48.97
N VAL A 4 -86.21 -9.43 -49.90
CA VAL A 4 -87.15 -8.31 -50.10
C VAL A 4 -88.46 -8.60 -49.37
N ILE A 5 -89.02 -7.60 -48.68
CA ILE A 5 -90.35 -7.69 -48.06
C ILE A 5 -91.24 -6.61 -48.68
N CYS A 6 -92.28 -7.01 -49.41
CA CYS A 6 -93.33 -6.12 -49.90
C CYS A 6 -94.43 -5.95 -48.84
N VAL A 7 -94.90 -4.73 -48.61
CA VAL A 7 -96.03 -4.43 -47.72
C VAL A 7 -97.29 -4.26 -48.57
N PRO A 8 -98.36 -5.03 -48.37
CA PRO A 8 -99.59 -4.86 -49.17
C PRO A 8 -100.22 -3.49 -48.91
N GLY A 9 -100.47 -2.73 -49.98
CA GLY A 9 -101.22 -1.46 -49.95
C GLY A 9 -100.39 -0.19 -50.17
N ASN A 10 -99.06 -0.27 -50.16
CA ASN A 10 -98.19 0.83 -50.56
C ASN A 10 -97.20 0.34 -51.62
N ASN A 11 -97.06 1.07 -52.73
CA ASN A 11 -96.12 0.79 -53.83
C ASN A 11 -94.64 1.03 -53.45
N GLU A 12 -94.22 0.66 -52.23
CA GLU A 12 -92.85 0.79 -51.75
C GLU A 12 -92.31 -0.57 -51.24
N ALA A 13 -91.11 -0.95 -51.69
CA ALA A 13 -90.34 -2.08 -51.18
C ALA A 13 -89.01 -1.58 -50.60
N ILE A 14 -88.54 -2.20 -49.52
CA ILE A 14 -87.29 -1.81 -48.84
C ILE A 14 -86.26 -2.94 -48.97
N LEU A 15 -85.14 -2.65 -49.64
CA LEU A 15 -83.97 -3.53 -49.72
C LEU A 15 -83.09 -3.31 -48.48
N LEU A 16 -82.80 -4.39 -47.75
CA LEU A 16 -82.25 -4.30 -46.39
C LEU A 16 -80.73 -4.19 -46.29
N GLU A 17 -79.97 -4.40 -47.36
CA GLU A 17 -78.50 -4.46 -47.28
C GLU A 17 -77.75 -3.23 -47.79
N VAL A 18 -78.38 -2.32 -48.54
CA VAL A 18 -77.65 -1.21 -49.21
C VAL A 18 -78.13 0.19 -48.85
N GLY A 19 -79.11 0.32 -47.94
CA GLY A 19 -79.60 1.63 -47.49
C GLY A 19 -80.26 2.50 -48.57
N ALA A 20 -80.45 1.99 -49.80
CA ALA A 20 -81.09 2.70 -50.89
C ALA A 20 -82.62 2.46 -50.91
N LYS A 21 -83.40 3.54 -51.00
CA LYS A 21 -84.85 3.48 -51.29
C LYS A 21 -85.05 3.19 -52.77
N VAL A 22 -85.76 2.11 -53.11
CA VAL A 22 -86.13 1.81 -54.50
C VAL A 22 -87.66 1.88 -54.62
N SER A 23 -88.16 2.73 -55.52
CA SER A 23 -89.59 2.78 -55.87
C SER A 23 -89.86 1.93 -57.11
N ALA A 24 -90.71 0.91 -57.00
CA ALA A 24 -91.20 0.14 -58.15
C ALA A 24 -92.69 0.47 -58.38
N LYS A 25 -93.06 0.81 -59.63
CA LYS A 25 -94.47 0.97 -60.03
C LYS A 25 -94.99 -0.37 -60.53
N PHE A 26 -95.95 -0.96 -59.83
CA PHE A 26 -96.67 -2.16 -60.28
C PHE A 26 -97.88 -1.77 -61.15
N GLN A 27 -98.06 -2.39 -62.31
CA GLN A 27 -99.27 -2.24 -63.14
C GLN A 27 -100.33 -3.27 -62.71
N GLY A 28 -101.08 -2.94 -61.64
CA GLY A 28 -102.25 -3.73 -61.20
C GLY A 28 -102.18 -4.19 -59.74
N PRO A 29 -103.32 -4.56 -59.12
CA PRO A 29 -103.35 -4.98 -57.72
C PRO A 29 -102.72 -6.38 -57.57
N PRO A 30 -101.75 -6.58 -56.67
CA PRO A 30 -101.06 -7.85 -56.52
C PRO A 30 -101.96 -8.87 -55.82
N VAL A 31 -102.08 -10.07 -56.41
CA VAL A 31 -102.83 -11.21 -55.83
C VAL A 31 -101.88 -12.41 -55.73
N GLY A 32 -100.86 -12.33 -54.87
CA GLY A 32 -99.93 -13.45 -54.68
C GLY A 32 -98.69 -13.15 -53.84
N TYR A 33 -97.97 -14.20 -53.45
CA TYR A 33 -96.63 -14.15 -52.86
C TYR A 33 -95.60 -14.33 -53.98
N TYR A 34 -94.62 -13.42 -54.08
CA TYR A 34 -93.61 -13.40 -55.13
C TYR A 34 -92.22 -13.54 -54.51
N GLU A 35 -91.41 -14.50 -54.97
CA GLU A 35 -89.97 -14.49 -54.72
C GLU A 35 -89.26 -13.81 -55.88
N ALA A 36 -88.48 -12.77 -55.58
CA ALA A 36 -87.64 -12.06 -56.55
C ALA A 36 -86.21 -12.59 -56.47
N GLU A 37 -85.69 -13.06 -57.60
CA GLU A 37 -84.29 -13.49 -57.74
C GLU A 37 -83.53 -12.40 -58.51
N ILE A 38 -82.37 -11.95 -58.00
CA ILE A 38 -81.55 -10.94 -58.66
C ILE A 38 -80.73 -11.64 -59.75
N VAL A 39 -80.94 -11.29 -61.02
CA VAL A 39 -80.37 -12.05 -62.15
C VAL A 39 -79.14 -11.40 -62.79
N ASP A 40 -78.95 -10.08 -62.78
CA ASP A 40 -77.69 -9.45 -63.22
C ASP A 40 -77.60 -7.94 -62.90
N ILE A 41 -76.40 -7.34 -62.97
CA ILE A 41 -76.14 -5.89 -62.83
C ILE A 41 -75.54 -5.36 -64.15
N LEU A 42 -76.23 -4.44 -64.83
CA LEU A 42 -75.75 -3.85 -66.09
C LEU A 42 -75.81 -2.32 -66.07
N GLU A 43 -74.63 -1.73 -66.28
CA GLU A 43 -74.26 -0.34 -66.62
C GLU A 43 -73.89 0.67 -65.51
N CYS A 44 -72.67 1.23 -65.67
CA CYS A 44 -72.13 2.39 -64.97
C CYS A 44 -72.63 3.69 -65.62
N VAL A 45 -73.16 4.60 -64.81
CA VAL A 45 -73.36 5.99 -65.23
C VAL A 45 -72.25 6.85 -64.62
N GLU A 46 -71.43 7.46 -65.48
CA GLU A 46 -70.39 8.39 -65.07
C GLU A 46 -70.99 9.78 -64.79
N TYR A 47 -70.62 10.38 -63.66
CA TYR A 47 -70.87 11.80 -63.40
C TYR A 47 -69.53 12.54 -63.21
N GLU A 48 -69.42 13.74 -63.78
CA GLU A 48 -68.29 14.65 -63.52
C GLU A 48 -68.55 15.42 -62.22
N VAL A 49 -67.67 15.24 -61.24
CA VAL A 49 -67.67 16.03 -60.01
C VAL A 49 -66.51 17.02 -60.06
N SER A 50 -66.79 18.28 -59.72
CA SER A 50 -65.81 19.36 -59.62
C SER A 50 -65.67 19.77 -58.16
N PHE A 51 -64.42 20.00 -57.73
CA PHE A 51 -64.10 20.31 -56.33
C PHE A 51 -64.17 21.84 -56.10
N GLU A 52 -64.74 22.25 -54.96
CA GLU A 52 -64.94 23.68 -54.63
C GLU A 52 -63.63 24.49 -54.64
N ASP A 53 -62.51 23.88 -54.25
CA ASP A 53 -61.22 24.56 -54.19
C ASP A 53 -60.46 24.61 -55.54
N ASN A 54 -60.91 23.86 -56.54
CA ASN A 54 -60.33 23.89 -57.89
C ASN A 54 -61.36 23.46 -58.95
N PRO A 55 -62.22 24.38 -59.44
CA PRO A 55 -63.34 24.06 -60.31
C PRO A 55 -62.93 23.54 -61.71
N LYS A 56 -61.63 23.62 -62.07
CA LYS A 56 -61.11 23.06 -63.33
C LYS A 56 -60.72 21.59 -63.22
N LYS A 57 -60.59 21.03 -62.00
CA LYS A 57 -60.27 19.62 -61.80
C LYS A 57 -61.59 18.83 -61.73
N LYS A 58 -61.93 18.16 -62.82
CA LYS A 58 -63.10 17.29 -62.91
C LYS A 58 -62.66 15.83 -62.81
N VAL A 59 -63.29 15.07 -61.92
CA VAL A 59 -63.05 13.63 -61.80
C VAL A 59 -64.33 12.91 -62.19
N LYS A 60 -64.19 11.94 -63.10
CA LYS A 60 -65.27 11.01 -63.45
C LYS A 60 -65.41 9.99 -62.35
N VAL A 61 -66.54 9.98 -61.67
CA VAL A 61 -66.88 8.96 -60.68
C VAL A 61 -68.00 8.12 -61.28
N GLY A 62 -67.73 6.83 -61.49
CA GLY A 62 -68.76 5.88 -61.92
C GLY A 62 -69.67 5.53 -60.76
N ALA A 63 -70.98 5.69 -60.93
CA ALA A 63 -71.97 5.10 -60.04
C ALA A 63 -72.78 4.06 -60.83
N GLU A 64 -72.84 2.84 -60.30
CA GLU A 64 -73.63 1.75 -60.89
C GLU A 64 -75.13 2.08 -60.78
N LYS A 65 -75.83 2.16 -61.91
CA LYS A 65 -77.29 2.14 -61.91
C LYS A 65 -77.73 0.68 -61.95
N VAL A 66 -78.28 0.19 -60.84
CA VAL A 66 -78.84 -1.17 -60.79
C VAL A 66 -80.26 -1.15 -61.36
N GLN A 67 -80.47 -1.73 -62.54
CA GLN A 67 -81.81 -2.08 -63.03
C GLN A 67 -82.16 -3.51 -62.58
N PHE A 68 -83.22 -3.64 -61.78
CA PHE A 68 -83.68 -4.93 -61.26
C PHE A 68 -84.69 -5.58 -62.21
N PHE A 69 -84.39 -6.78 -62.70
CA PHE A 69 -85.39 -7.64 -63.32
C PHE A 69 -86.02 -8.55 -62.26
N ILE A 70 -87.28 -8.27 -61.90
CA ILE A 70 -88.05 -9.15 -61.01
C ILE A 70 -88.69 -10.23 -61.88
N LYS A 71 -88.25 -11.48 -61.76
CA LYS A 71 -89.02 -12.64 -62.25
C LYS A 71 -90.09 -12.95 -61.22
N GLU A 72 -91.35 -12.64 -61.53
CA GLU A 72 -92.49 -13.02 -60.70
C GLU A 72 -92.66 -14.54 -60.69
N LYS A 73 -92.41 -15.16 -59.53
CA LYS A 73 -92.69 -16.58 -59.27
C LYS A 73 -93.97 -16.68 -58.44
N GLU A 74 -95.06 -17.14 -59.04
CA GLU A 74 -96.37 -17.27 -58.38
C GLU A 74 -96.53 -18.69 -57.80
N TYR A 75 -96.68 -18.81 -56.48
CA TYR A 75 -96.86 -20.11 -55.81
C TYR A 75 -98.34 -20.39 -55.51
N VAL A 76 -98.77 -21.62 -55.80
CA VAL A 76 -100.13 -22.12 -55.61
C VAL A 76 -100.14 -23.42 -54.81
N GLU A 77 -101.30 -23.76 -54.25
CA GLU A 77 -101.57 -25.07 -53.64
C GLU A 77 -102.29 -25.94 -54.66
N VAL A 78 -101.77 -27.15 -54.89
CA VAL A 78 -102.25 -28.08 -55.92
C VAL A 78 -102.68 -29.39 -55.26
N GLU A 79 -103.86 -29.90 -55.65
CA GLU A 79 -104.39 -31.16 -55.12
C GLU A 79 -103.65 -32.36 -55.74
N THR A 80 -103.01 -33.15 -54.87
CA THR A 80 -102.37 -34.42 -55.23
C THR A 80 -103.03 -35.56 -54.47
N ASP A 81 -102.72 -36.81 -54.81
CA ASP A 81 -103.29 -38.00 -54.16
C ASP A 81 -102.98 -38.05 -52.64
N ASP A 82 -101.90 -37.38 -52.20
CA ASP A 82 -101.49 -37.26 -50.80
C ASP A 82 -102.00 -35.97 -50.12
N GLY A 83 -102.91 -35.23 -50.76
CA GLY A 83 -103.42 -33.94 -50.29
C GLY A 83 -102.84 -32.73 -51.02
N TRP A 84 -103.08 -31.52 -50.48
CA TRP A 84 -102.70 -30.25 -51.10
C TRP A 84 -101.21 -29.95 -50.87
N LYS A 85 -100.45 -29.78 -51.95
CA LYS A 85 -99.00 -29.48 -51.91
C LYS A 85 -98.70 -28.13 -52.58
N LYS A 86 -97.67 -27.45 -52.09
CA LYS A 86 -97.18 -26.18 -52.67
C LYS A 86 -96.46 -26.47 -54.00
N ALA A 87 -96.77 -25.71 -55.03
CA ALA A 87 -96.12 -25.77 -56.32
C ALA A 87 -96.00 -24.37 -56.94
N LEU A 88 -95.05 -24.19 -57.84
CA LEU A 88 -94.86 -22.96 -58.61
C LEU A 88 -95.71 -23.01 -59.89
N LEU A 89 -96.55 -22.00 -60.11
CA LEU A 89 -97.31 -21.85 -61.34
C LEU A 89 -96.38 -21.44 -62.49
N HIS A 90 -96.33 -22.24 -63.56
CA HIS A 90 -95.32 -22.09 -64.62
C HIS A 90 -95.86 -21.53 -65.92
N LYS A 91 -96.98 -22.05 -66.42
CA LYS A 91 -97.53 -21.65 -67.74
C LYS A 91 -99.01 -21.96 -67.86
N PHE A 92 -99.79 -21.01 -68.36
CA PHE A 92 -101.18 -21.18 -68.75
C PHE A 92 -101.24 -21.63 -70.21
N HIS A 93 -101.96 -22.71 -70.50
CA HIS A 93 -102.05 -23.25 -71.86
C HIS A 93 -103.39 -22.90 -72.52
N ASP A 94 -104.52 -23.02 -71.81
CA ASP A 94 -105.85 -22.55 -72.23
C ASP A 94 -106.85 -22.58 -71.05
N SER A 95 -108.12 -22.19 -71.25
CA SER A 95 -109.15 -21.97 -70.19
C SER A 95 -109.40 -23.09 -69.16
N SER A 96 -108.84 -24.29 -69.34
CA SER A 96 -109.07 -25.49 -68.53
C SER A 96 -107.84 -26.07 -67.79
N GLU A 97 -106.59 -25.75 -68.17
CA GLU A 97 -105.37 -26.39 -67.60
C GLU A 97 -104.18 -25.44 -67.35
N TYR A 98 -103.40 -25.73 -66.29
CA TYR A 98 -102.19 -25.01 -65.90
C TYR A 98 -101.02 -25.98 -65.72
N THR A 99 -99.82 -25.58 -66.14
CA THR A 99 -98.58 -26.29 -65.77
C THR A 99 -98.05 -25.75 -64.45
N VAL A 100 -97.85 -26.64 -63.48
CA VAL A 100 -97.25 -26.34 -62.17
C VAL A 100 -95.93 -27.12 -62.03
N VAL A 101 -94.97 -26.55 -61.30
CA VAL A 101 -93.68 -27.19 -60.96
C VAL A 101 -93.63 -27.43 -59.46
N PHE A 102 -93.48 -28.67 -59.03
CA PHE A 102 -93.30 -28.99 -57.60
C PHE A 102 -91.87 -28.68 -57.14
N GLU A 103 -91.62 -28.66 -55.83
CA GLU A 103 -90.29 -28.35 -55.27
C GLU A 103 -89.19 -29.33 -55.70
N ASP A 104 -89.56 -30.55 -56.12
CA ASP A 104 -88.67 -31.55 -56.72
C ASP A 104 -88.31 -31.25 -58.19
N GLY A 105 -88.85 -30.17 -58.78
CA GLY A 105 -88.59 -29.73 -60.14
C GLY A 105 -89.48 -30.39 -61.20
N LEU A 106 -90.36 -31.32 -60.83
CA LEU A 106 -91.26 -31.96 -61.80
C LEU A 106 -92.37 -31.03 -62.25
N LYS A 107 -92.57 -30.92 -63.57
CA LYS A 107 -93.66 -30.19 -64.19
C LYS A 107 -94.85 -31.10 -64.46
N ARG A 108 -96.05 -30.69 -64.06
CA ARG A 108 -97.30 -31.43 -64.32
C ARG A 108 -98.40 -30.49 -64.82
N SER A 109 -99.21 -30.97 -65.77
CA SER A 109 -100.44 -30.27 -66.17
C SER A 109 -101.57 -30.62 -65.20
N MET A 110 -102.25 -29.60 -64.69
CA MET A 110 -103.29 -29.71 -63.69
C MET A 110 -104.52 -28.92 -64.12
N GLY A 111 -105.70 -29.54 -64.01
CA GLY A 111 -106.97 -28.86 -64.26
C GLY A 111 -107.22 -27.73 -63.26
N ARG A 112 -107.80 -26.62 -63.73
CA ARG A 112 -108.05 -25.40 -62.93
C ARG A 112 -108.73 -25.65 -61.58
N ASN A 113 -109.61 -26.64 -61.51
CA ASN A 113 -110.36 -26.99 -60.30
C ASN A 113 -109.51 -27.65 -59.20
N LYS A 114 -108.29 -28.09 -59.53
CA LYS A 114 -107.33 -28.73 -58.61
C LYS A 114 -106.25 -27.76 -58.10
N ILE A 115 -106.43 -26.45 -58.30
CA ILE A 115 -105.46 -25.42 -57.92
C ILE A 115 -106.17 -24.35 -57.07
N LYS A 116 -105.59 -23.96 -55.94
CA LYS A 116 -106.04 -22.80 -55.14
C LYS A 116 -104.88 -21.88 -54.75
N PRO A 117 -105.18 -20.61 -54.44
CA PRO A 117 -104.18 -19.65 -53.98
C PRO A 117 -103.58 -20.07 -52.64
N LEU A 118 -102.25 -19.99 -52.50
CA LEU A 118 -101.54 -20.26 -51.25
C LEU A 118 -101.91 -19.19 -50.22
N LYS A 119 -102.42 -19.58 -49.04
CA LYS A 119 -102.72 -18.62 -47.95
C LYS A 119 -101.42 -18.24 -47.23
N PRO A 120 -101.16 -16.94 -46.96
CA PRO A 120 -99.88 -16.52 -46.38
C PRO A 120 -99.78 -16.87 -44.89
N GLU A 121 -98.70 -17.55 -44.51
CA GLU A 121 -98.29 -17.74 -43.12
C GLU A 121 -97.71 -16.42 -42.59
N ARG A 122 -98.38 -15.78 -41.62
CA ARG A 122 -98.06 -14.43 -41.13
C ARG A 122 -96.84 -14.43 -40.18
N ALA A 123 -95.64 -14.20 -40.70
CA ALA A 123 -94.58 -13.53 -39.94
C ALA A 123 -94.74 -12.00 -40.11
N ASP A 124 -94.92 -11.25 -39.02
CA ASP A 124 -95.23 -9.80 -39.03
C ASP A 124 -94.03 -8.95 -39.54
N PRO A 125 -94.07 -8.45 -40.80
CA PRO A 125 -92.96 -7.68 -41.38
C PRO A 125 -92.77 -6.32 -40.68
N GLY A 126 -93.80 -5.79 -40.02
CA GLY A 126 -93.71 -4.58 -39.20
C GLY A 126 -92.73 -4.76 -38.05
N LYS A 127 -92.77 -5.88 -37.32
CA LYS A 127 -91.84 -6.14 -36.20
C LYS A 127 -90.38 -6.21 -36.64
N LYS A 128 -90.10 -6.79 -37.82
CA LYS A 128 -88.75 -6.89 -38.37
C LYS A 128 -88.21 -5.50 -38.76
N VAL A 129 -89.02 -4.67 -39.41
CA VAL A 129 -88.67 -3.28 -39.75
C VAL A 129 -88.47 -2.41 -38.50
N HIS A 130 -89.33 -2.54 -37.48
CA HIS A 130 -89.16 -1.80 -36.21
C HIS A 130 -87.90 -2.24 -35.44
N SER A 131 -87.52 -3.51 -35.52
CA SER A 131 -86.27 -4.04 -34.95
C SER A 131 -85.04 -3.46 -35.67
N LEU A 132 -85.07 -3.45 -37.01
CA LEU A 132 -84.00 -2.89 -37.84
C LEU A 132 -83.88 -1.37 -37.67
N LYS A 133 -84.98 -0.63 -37.63
CA LYS A 133 -84.99 0.82 -37.40
C LYS A 133 -84.43 1.18 -36.02
N ARG A 134 -84.72 0.36 -34.99
CA ARG A 134 -84.08 0.46 -33.67
C ARG A 134 -82.57 0.21 -33.73
N LYS A 135 -82.13 -0.84 -34.44
CA LYS A 135 -80.70 -1.15 -34.63
C LYS A 135 -79.95 -0.04 -35.37
N VAL A 136 -80.51 0.47 -36.47
CA VAL A 136 -79.93 1.58 -37.25
C VAL A 136 -79.89 2.88 -36.44
N SER A 137 -80.95 3.20 -35.68
CA SER A 137 -80.95 4.37 -34.81
C SER A 137 -79.94 4.25 -33.66
N ALA A 138 -79.80 3.06 -33.07
CA ALA A 138 -78.79 2.79 -32.04
C ALA A 138 -77.36 2.88 -32.61
N GLN A 139 -77.13 2.38 -33.83
CA GLN A 139 -75.85 2.46 -34.52
C GLN A 139 -75.52 3.90 -34.93
N GLY A 140 -76.49 4.65 -35.44
CA GLY A 140 -76.34 6.07 -35.77
C GLY A 140 -76.04 6.97 -34.57
N LYS A 141 -76.43 6.57 -33.35
CA LYS A 141 -76.04 7.26 -32.10
C LYS A 141 -74.65 6.84 -31.59
N ARG A 142 -74.22 5.60 -31.86
CA ARG A 142 -72.90 5.07 -31.46
C ARG A 142 -71.75 5.68 -32.26
N ILE A 143 -71.94 5.91 -33.56
CA ILE A 143 -70.89 6.42 -34.45
C ILE A 143 -70.30 7.77 -33.95
N PRO A 144 -71.11 8.83 -33.67
CA PRO A 144 -70.56 10.09 -33.17
C PRO A 144 -69.88 9.97 -31.80
N GLN A 145 -70.39 9.08 -30.94
CA GLN A 145 -69.83 8.85 -29.62
C GLN A 145 -68.45 8.17 -29.72
N THR A 146 -68.32 7.14 -30.55
CA THR A 146 -67.03 6.49 -30.82
C THR A 146 -66.06 7.44 -31.50
N GLN A 147 -66.53 8.27 -32.43
CA GLN A 147 -65.68 9.24 -33.12
C GLN A 147 -65.13 10.30 -32.14
N ALA A 148 -65.94 10.78 -31.19
CA ALA A 148 -65.47 11.68 -30.14
C ALA A 148 -64.42 11.01 -29.22
N GLN A 149 -64.63 9.74 -28.85
CA GLN A 149 -63.65 8.98 -28.06
C GLN A 149 -62.33 8.76 -28.80
N VAL A 150 -62.37 8.51 -30.11
CA VAL A 150 -61.15 8.39 -30.93
C VAL A 150 -60.41 9.72 -30.99
N SER A 151 -61.10 10.84 -31.26
CA SER A 151 -60.44 12.15 -31.32
C SER A 151 -59.84 12.57 -29.96
N GLU A 152 -60.50 12.26 -28.85
CA GLU A 152 -59.94 12.51 -27.51
C GLU A 152 -58.69 11.64 -27.25
N TRP A 153 -58.73 10.37 -27.65
CA TRP A 153 -57.60 9.46 -27.53
C TRP A 153 -56.42 9.91 -28.40
N GLU A 154 -56.65 10.29 -29.66
CA GLU A 154 -55.63 10.82 -30.58
C GLU A 154 -54.97 12.08 -30.02
N ALA A 155 -55.76 13.01 -29.44
CA ALA A 155 -55.21 14.20 -28.79
C ALA A 155 -54.31 13.88 -27.59
N LYS A 156 -54.68 12.88 -26.78
CA LYS A 156 -53.85 12.40 -25.67
C LYS A 156 -52.57 11.71 -26.16
N VAL A 157 -52.65 10.94 -27.25
CA VAL A 157 -51.48 10.31 -27.89
C VAL A 157 -50.50 11.37 -28.38
N GLU A 158 -50.98 12.40 -29.08
CA GLU A 158 -50.13 13.50 -29.57
C GLU A 158 -49.45 14.23 -28.42
N THR A 159 -50.23 14.60 -27.39
CA THR A 159 -49.71 15.29 -26.19
C THR A 159 -48.65 14.46 -25.47
N LEU A 160 -48.83 13.14 -25.37
CA LEU A 160 -47.85 12.25 -24.77
C LEU A 160 -46.62 12.08 -25.66
N SER A 161 -46.78 12.02 -26.98
CA SER A 161 -45.69 11.90 -27.94
C SER A 161 -44.78 13.13 -27.91
N GLU A 162 -45.35 14.34 -27.89
CA GLU A 162 -44.59 15.60 -27.72
C GLU A 162 -43.80 15.59 -26.40
N TRP A 163 -44.48 15.27 -25.29
CA TRP A 163 -43.81 15.19 -23.98
C TRP A 163 -42.70 14.13 -23.94
N LEU A 164 -42.91 12.98 -24.58
CA LEU A 164 -41.90 11.94 -24.69
C LEU A 164 -40.68 12.47 -25.45
N SER A 165 -40.87 13.14 -26.58
CA SER A 165 -39.76 13.71 -27.36
C SER A 165 -38.93 14.70 -26.54
N ASP A 166 -39.58 15.64 -25.83
CA ASP A 166 -38.88 16.61 -24.99
C ASP A 166 -38.12 15.92 -23.84
N THR A 167 -38.73 14.92 -23.21
CA THR A 167 -38.12 14.23 -22.05
C THR A 167 -37.03 13.25 -22.47
N GLU A 168 -37.17 12.61 -23.63
CA GLU A 168 -36.14 11.78 -24.26
C GLU A 168 -34.89 12.60 -24.57
N GLU A 169 -35.04 13.84 -25.07
CA GLU A 169 -33.91 14.75 -25.28
C GLU A 169 -33.22 15.13 -23.96
N LEU A 170 -33.98 15.43 -22.91
CA LEU A 170 -33.43 15.69 -21.57
C LEU A 170 -32.63 14.49 -21.02
N VAL A 171 -33.19 13.28 -21.13
CA VAL A 171 -32.52 12.03 -20.72
C VAL A 171 -31.28 11.78 -21.56
N ALA A 172 -31.35 11.97 -22.88
CA ALA A 172 -30.19 11.80 -23.76
C ALA A 172 -29.04 12.74 -23.38
N ASN A 173 -29.34 14.02 -23.12
CA ASN A 173 -28.37 15.00 -22.66
C ASN A 173 -27.77 14.65 -21.28
N GLN A 174 -28.55 14.08 -20.36
CA GLN A 174 -28.04 13.57 -19.08
C GLN A 174 -27.16 12.33 -19.23
N LEU A 175 -27.51 11.40 -20.11
CA LEU A 175 -26.72 10.18 -20.35
C LEU A 175 -25.34 10.47 -20.92
N GLN A 176 -25.16 11.61 -21.62
CA GLN A 176 -23.84 12.07 -22.05
C GLN A 176 -22.94 12.54 -20.90
N ARG A 177 -23.52 12.89 -19.74
CA ARG A 177 -22.74 13.25 -18.55
C ARG A 177 -22.34 11.98 -17.79
N PRO A 178 -21.04 11.62 -17.73
CA PRO A 178 -20.61 10.47 -16.96
C PRO A 178 -20.94 10.66 -15.47
N PRO A 179 -21.23 9.57 -14.73
CA PRO A 179 -21.29 9.63 -13.27
C PRO A 179 -19.94 10.11 -12.74
N SER A 180 -19.96 11.08 -11.83
CA SER A 180 -18.74 11.45 -11.10
C SER A 180 -18.55 10.53 -9.90
N SER A 181 -17.30 10.34 -9.48
CA SER A 181 -16.97 9.62 -8.25
C SER A 181 -16.69 10.55 -7.07
N GLN A 182 -16.82 11.86 -7.28
CA GLN A 182 -16.69 12.87 -6.23
C GLN A 182 -18.04 13.04 -5.51
N LEU A 183 -18.08 12.75 -4.20
CA LEU A 183 -19.31 12.71 -3.39
C LEU A 183 -20.26 13.89 -3.63
N LYS A 184 -19.76 15.12 -3.55
CA LYS A 184 -20.60 16.32 -3.72
C LYS A 184 -21.24 16.39 -5.12
N ILE A 185 -20.51 15.96 -6.14
CA ILE A 185 -20.98 15.99 -7.54
C ILE A 185 -21.99 14.87 -7.77
N ILE A 186 -21.69 13.64 -7.34
CA ILE A 186 -22.61 12.52 -7.52
C ILE A 186 -23.90 12.66 -6.70
N GLU A 187 -23.84 13.27 -5.51
CA GLU A 187 -25.05 13.62 -4.76
C GLU A 187 -25.93 14.59 -5.54
N ALA A 188 -25.34 15.62 -6.17
CA ALA A 188 -26.08 16.55 -7.02
C ALA A 188 -26.66 15.86 -8.27
N GLN A 189 -25.88 15.02 -8.95
CA GLN A 189 -26.36 14.22 -10.09
C GLN A 189 -27.52 13.30 -9.70
N LEU A 190 -27.45 12.67 -8.52
CA LEU A 190 -28.50 11.80 -8.01
C LEU A 190 -29.78 12.58 -7.66
N GLN A 191 -29.67 13.79 -7.11
CA GLN A 191 -30.83 14.65 -6.89
C GLN A 191 -31.49 15.07 -8.22
N GLU A 192 -30.69 15.47 -9.22
CA GLU A 192 -31.19 15.80 -10.56
C GLU A 192 -31.92 14.59 -11.18
N GLN A 193 -31.34 13.39 -11.07
CA GLN A 193 -31.94 12.15 -11.56
C GLN A 193 -33.23 11.79 -10.83
N LYS A 194 -33.30 12.00 -9.51
CA LYS A 194 -34.52 11.77 -8.72
C LYS A 194 -35.67 12.69 -9.15
N LEU A 195 -35.38 13.94 -9.49
CA LEU A 195 -36.37 14.87 -10.03
C LEU A 195 -36.86 14.43 -11.42
N LEU A 196 -35.96 14.02 -12.31
CA LEU A 196 -36.34 13.52 -13.63
C LEU A 196 -37.15 12.24 -13.55
N LYS A 197 -36.78 11.30 -12.67
CA LYS A 197 -37.56 10.09 -12.46
C LYS A 197 -38.97 10.39 -11.94
N ARG A 198 -39.14 11.37 -11.03
CA ARG A 198 -40.47 11.81 -10.60
C ARG A 198 -41.27 12.39 -11.78
N LEU A 199 -40.65 13.21 -12.62
CA LEU A 199 -41.30 13.77 -13.82
C LEU A 199 -41.83 12.64 -14.75
N VAL A 200 -41.04 11.57 -14.92
CA VAL A 200 -41.48 10.39 -15.68
C VAL A 200 -42.58 9.64 -14.95
N ASP A 201 -42.40 9.31 -13.67
CA ASP A 201 -43.37 8.55 -12.88
C ASP A 201 -44.75 9.25 -12.82
N ASP A 202 -44.78 10.59 -12.79
CA ASP A 202 -46.00 11.42 -12.80
C ASP A 202 -46.82 11.27 -14.10
N LYS A 203 -46.20 10.85 -15.22
CA LYS A 203 -46.90 10.59 -16.49
C LYS A 203 -47.47 9.17 -16.59
N LYS A 204 -47.08 8.26 -15.69
CA LYS A 204 -47.53 6.86 -15.69
C LYS A 204 -49.06 6.71 -15.71
N PRO A 205 -49.86 7.46 -14.92
CA PRO A 205 -51.31 7.35 -14.96
C PRO A 205 -51.92 7.72 -16.33
N THR A 206 -51.30 8.66 -17.05
CA THR A 206 -51.75 9.07 -18.40
C THR A 206 -51.51 7.92 -19.40
N VAL A 207 -50.35 7.29 -19.31
CA VAL A 207 -49.99 6.11 -20.13
C VAL A 207 -50.92 4.95 -19.85
N ASP A 208 -51.22 4.67 -18.58
CA ASP A 208 -52.13 3.59 -18.19
C ASP A 208 -53.58 3.86 -18.66
N SER A 209 -54.06 5.12 -18.59
CA SER A 209 -55.35 5.52 -19.17
C SER A 209 -55.39 5.32 -20.67
N LEU A 210 -54.35 5.77 -21.39
CA LEU A 210 -54.20 5.59 -22.84
C LEU A 210 -54.21 4.11 -23.24
N LYS A 211 -53.54 3.24 -22.47
CA LYS A 211 -53.57 1.76 -22.65
C LYS A 211 -55.00 1.21 -22.53
N GLN A 212 -55.75 1.67 -21.53
CA GLN A 212 -57.12 1.22 -21.29
C GLN A 212 -58.08 1.71 -22.38
N GLU A 213 -58.02 2.99 -22.75
CA GLU A 213 -58.82 3.61 -23.81
C GLU A 213 -58.56 2.95 -25.16
N ALA A 214 -57.28 2.74 -25.51
CA ALA A 214 -56.88 2.00 -26.69
C ALA A 214 -57.48 0.60 -26.79
N LYS A 215 -57.51 -0.14 -25.67
CA LYS A 215 -58.09 -1.49 -25.62
C LYS A 215 -59.59 -1.46 -25.87
N GLN A 216 -60.28 -0.46 -25.35
CA GLN A 216 -61.71 -0.24 -25.59
C GLN A 216 -61.98 0.09 -27.05
N LEU A 217 -61.26 1.05 -27.63
CA LEU A 217 -61.38 1.45 -29.04
C LEU A 217 -61.07 0.29 -29.99
N SER A 218 -60.02 -0.49 -29.70
CA SER A 218 -59.66 -1.67 -30.50
C SER A 218 -60.75 -2.74 -30.52
N SER A 219 -61.57 -2.85 -29.46
CA SER A 219 -62.64 -3.86 -29.40
C SER A 219 -63.82 -3.55 -30.32
N ILE A 220 -63.99 -2.28 -30.72
CA ILE A 220 -65.10 -1.79 -31.54
C ILE A 220 -64.68 -1.34 -32.94
N ALA A 221 -63.38 -1.19 -33.19
CA ALA A 221 -62.81 -0.75 -34.47
C ALA A 221 -62.80 -1.84 -35.55
N ASP A 222 -62.88 -1.42 -36.81
CA ASP A 222 -62.71 -2.29 -37.98
C ASP A 222 -61.25 -2.77 -38.12
N PRO A 223 -60.97 -3.87 -38.84
CA PRO A 223 -59.63 -4.48 -38.87
C PRO A 223 -58.49 -3.56 -39.30
N GLY A 224 -58.77 -2.58 -40.16
CA GLY A 224 -57.78 -1.57 -40.59
C GLY A 224 -57.41 -0.61 -39.48
N ASP A 225 -58.40 0.06 -38.89
CA ASP A 225 -58.23 1.00 -37.77
C ASP A 225 -57.62 0.31 -36.55
N ARG A 226 -58.01 -0.94 -36.30
CA ARG A 226 -57.47 -1.75 -35.21
C ARG A 226 -55.96 -1.98 -35.37
N ARG A 227 -55.47 -2.19 -36.61
CA ARG A 227 -54.03 -2.29 -36.89
C ARG A 227 -53.32 -0.96 -36.71
N ASN A 228 -53.92 0.15 -37.15
CA ASN A 228 -53.33 1.48 -37.00
C ASN A 228 -53.18 1.86 -35.51
N ILE A 229 -54.24 1.68 -34.72
CA ILE A 229 -54.22 1.87 -33.27
C ILE A 229 -53.13 1.02 -32.62
N GLN A 230 -53.03 -0.27 -32.99
CA GLN A 230 -51.98 -1.15 -32.48
C GLN A 230 -50.57 -0.67 -32.83
N GLN A 231 -50.34 -0.17 -34.04
CA GLN A 231 -49.01 0.28 -34.47
C GLN A 231 -48.57 1.53 -33.70
N GLN A 232 -49.45 2.53 -33.57
CA GLN A 232 -49.16 3.76 -32.80
C GLN A 232 -48.88 3.45 -31.34
N LEU A 233 -49.66 2.56 -30.72
CA LEU A 233 -49.42 2.11 -29.34
C LEU A 233 -48.10 1.37 -29.19
N THR A 234 -47.73 0.55 -30.17
CA THR A 234 -46.49 -0.21 -30.10
C THR A 234 -45.28 0.72 -30.03
N ASP A 235 -45.22 1.72 -30.91
CA ASP A 235 -44.14 2.71 -30.93
C ASP A 235 -44.11 3.55 -29.63
N LEU A 236 -45.26 4.12 -29.26
CA LEU A 236 -45.37 4.99 -28.08
C LEU A 236 -44.99 4.27 -26.78
N PHE A 237 -45.40 3.01 -26.62
CA PHE A 237 -45.07 2.24 -25.42
C PHE A 237 -43.64 1.72 -25.43
N GLN A 238 -43.06 1.38 -26.58
CA GLN A 238 -41.64 1.06 -26.66
C GLN A 238 -40.78 2.25 -26.22
N ARG A 239 -41.12 3.46 -26.68
CA ARG A 239 -40.48 4.72 -26.26
C ARG A 239 -40.63 4.98 -24.76
N TRP A 240 -41.85 4.88 -24.24
CA TRP A 240 -42.13 5.02 -22.82
C TRP A 240 -41.38 4.01 -21.94
N ASP A 241 -41.37 2.73 -22.33
CA ASP A 241 -40.70 1.67 -21.59
C ASP A 241 -39.18 1.90 -21.61
N ALA A 242 -38.61 2.28 -22.76
CA ALA A 242 -37.20 2.63 -22.88
C ALA A 242 -36.83 3.84 -22.00
N LEU A 243 -37.64 4.90 -21.99
CA LEU A 243 -37.44 6.07 -21.13
C LEU A 243 -37.48 5.70 -19.64
N THR A 244 -38.44 4.87 -19.25
CA THR A 244 -38.61 4.41 -17.87
C THR A 244 -37.44 3.52 -17.41
N ILE A 245 -36.96 2.63 -18.28
CA ILE A 245 -35.79 1.78 -18.03
C ILE A 245 -34.54 2.65 -17.89
N ASN A 246 -34.24 3.50 -18.88
CA ASN A 246 -33.06 4.36 -18.88
C ASN A 246 -32.98 5.26 -17.64
N THR A 247 -34.10 5.87 -17.24
CA THR A 247 -34.14 6.72 -16.04
C THR A 247 -34.00 5.93 -14.74
N THR A 248 -34.47 4.69 -14.70
CA THR A 248 -34.34 3.82 -13.52
C THR A 248 -32.93 3.25 -13.41
N ASP A 249 -32.37 2.74 -14.50
CA ASP A 249 -31.01 2.18 -14.57
C ASP A 249 -29.96 3.23 -14.23
N ARG A 250 -30.11 4.45 -14.79
CA ARG A 250 -29.20 5.55 -14.45
C ARG A 250 -29.28 5.94 -12.98
N LYS A 251 -30.48 5.93 -12.39
CA LYS A 251 -30.64 6.21 -10.96
C LYS A 251 -29.94 5.15 -10.13
N GLN A 252 -30.15 3.87 -10.43
CA GLN A 252 -29.48 2.78 -9.72
C GLN A 252 -27.96 2.90 -9.81
N LYS A 253 -27.42 3.15 -11.00
CA LYS A 253 -25.98 3.36 -11.20
C LYS A 253 -25.41 4.52 -10.38
N LEU A 254 -26.16 5.63 -10.25
CA LEU A 254 -25.75 6.75 -9.40
C LEU A 254 -25.84 6.41 -7.90
N GLU A 255 -26.78 5.56 -7.49
CA GLU A 255 -26.88 5.09 -6.10
C GLU A 255 -25.71 4.14 -5.76
N ASP A 256 -25.37 3.20 -6.66
CA ASP A 256 -24.26 2.24 -6.49
C ASP A 256 -22.89 2.95 -6.39
N ILE A 257 -22.63 3.92 -7.28
CA ILE A 257 -21.37 4.69 -7.25
C ILE A 257 -21.31 5.59 -6.02
N LEU A 258 -22.44 6.16 -5.58
CA LEU A 258 -22.48 6.97 -4.36
C LEU A 258 -22.15 6.14 -3.12
N GLU A 259 -22.64 4.90 -3.04
CA GLU A 259 -22.30 3.97 -1.96
C GLU A 259 -20.81 3.63 -1.99
N ALA A 260 -20.27 3.19 -3.13
CA ALA A 260 -18.84 2.91 -3.27
C ALA A 260 -17.94 4.12 -2.96
N ALA A 261 -18.37 5.34 -3.33
CA ALA A 261 -17.64 6.57 -3.03
C ALA A 261 -17.65 6.92 -1.54
N LYS A 262 -18.72 6.56 -0.81
CA LYS A 262 -18.79 6.73 0.65
C LYS A 262 -17.90 5.73 1.35
N ASP A 263 -17.98 4.45 0.97
CA ASP A 263 -17.17 3.39 1.56
C ASP A 263 -15.68 3.71 1.39
N PHE A 264 -15.26 4.10 0.18
CA PHE A 264 -13.88 4.52 -0.06
C PHE A 264 -13.49 5.73 0.79
N LYS A 265 -14.34 6.76 0.88
CA LYS A 265 -14.03 7.95 1.69
C LYS A 265 -13.89 7.58 3.18
N ASP A 266 -14.79 6.77 3.70
CA ASP A 266 -14.83 6.42 5.11
C ASP A 266 -13.66 5.51 5.51
N ALA A 267 -13.16 4.67 4.59
CA ALA A 267 -11.92 3.90 4.77
C ALA A 267 -10.65 4.76 4.59
N PHE A 268 -10.63 5.67 3.60
CA PHE A 268 -9.44 6.40 3.19
C PHE A 268 -9.10 7.61 4.06
N ASP A 269 -10.07 8.48 4.37
CA ASP A 269 -9.81 9.76 5.04
C ASP A 269 -9.16 9.58 6.43
N PRO A 270 -9.61 8.64 7.30
CA PRO A 270 -8.96 8.42 8.60
C PRO A 270 -7.51 7.95 8.46
N LEU A 271 -7.19 7.17 7.42
CA LEU A 271 -5.84 6.69 7.17
C LEU A 271 -4.90 7.83 6.76
N VAL A 272 -5.37 8.79 5.97
CA VAL A 272 -4.55 9.97 5.62
C VAL A 272 -4.17 10.75 6.87
N GLU A 273 -5.14 11.01 7.76
CA GLU A 273 -4.88 11.71 9.02
C GLU A 273 -3.91 10.92 9.92
N TRP A 274 -4.08 9.60 10.00
CA TRP A 274 -3.21 8.71 10.76
C TRP A 274 -1.79 8.66 10.19
N VAL A 275 -1.63 8.51 8.87
CA VAL A 275 -0.32 8.52 8.20
C VAL A 275 0.39 9.84 8.46
N GLU A 276 -0.29 10.99 8.32
CA GLU A 276 0.28 12.32 8.63
C GLU A 276 0.71 12.46 10.09
N ALA A 277 -0.07 11.90 11.02
CA ALA A 277 0.29 11.90 12.44
C ALA A 277 1.51 11.01 12.71
N THR A 278 1.58 9.84 12.06
CA THR A 278 2.67 8.87 12.23
C THR A 278 3.97 9.36 11.57
N GLU A 279 3.92 9.99 10.40
CA GLU A 279 5.05 10.69 9.78
C GLU A 279 5.61 11.76 10.72
N ARG A 280 4.73 12.57 11.34
CA ARG A 280 5.13 13.57 12.34
C ARG A 280 5.80 12.93 13.56
N LYS A 281 5.21 11.86 14.12
CA LYS A 281 5.82 11.11 15.23
C LYS A 281 7.22 10.63 14.87
N LEU A 282 7.39 9.96 13.72
CA LEU A 282 8.69 9.47 13.25
C LEU A 282 9.70 10.61 13.05
N SER A 283 9.28 11.74 12.47
CA SER A 283 10.16 12.90 12.26
C SER A 283 10.59 13.59 13.55
N SER A 284 9.79 13.48 14.62
CA SER A 284 10.07 14.10 15.93
C SER A 284 10.98 13.26 16.83
N GLN A 285 11.27 12.00 16.44
CA GLN A 285 12.11 11.13 17.24
C GLN A 285 13.56 11.62 17.27
N GLN A 286 14.13 11.64 18.48
CA GLN A 286 15.51 12.06 18.71
C GLN A 286 16.51 11.12 18.00
N PRO A 287 17.76 11.55 17.74
CA PRO A 287 18.84 10.67 17.33
C PRO A 287 19.06 9.51 18.32
N ILE A 288 19.61 8.39 17.86
CA ILE A 288 19.90 7.23 18.71
C ILE A 288 21.06 7.58 19.65
N THR A 289 20.80 7.55 20.97
CA THR A 289 21.77 7.93 22.01
C THR A 289 22.80 6.84 22.33
N THR A 290 23.97 7.18 22.89
CA THR A 290 24.92 6.16 23.39
C THR A 290 24.58 5.56 24.75
N ASP A 291 23.64 6.16 25.49
CA ASP A 291 23.28 5.74 26.85
C ASP A 291 22.30 4.56 26.79
N PRO A 292 22.69 3.36 27.28
CA PRO A 292 21.83 2.19 27.22
C PRO A 292 20.45 2.40 27.86
N ALA A 293 20.37 3.16 28.96
CA ALA A 293 19.11 3.37 29.67
C ALA A 293 18.13 4.23 28.84
N LYS A 294 18.64 5.26 28.17
CA LYS A 294 17.85 6.10 27.26
C LYS A 294 17.47 5.32 26.00
N MET A 295 18.42 4.58 25.42
CA MET A 295 18.15 3.75 24.24
C MET A 295 17.10 2.65 24.51
N GLU A 296 17.03 2.09 25.72
CA GLU A 296 15.96 1.16 26.13
C GLU A 296 14.58 1.82 26.16
N ALA A 297 14.49 3.04 26.70
CA ALA A 297 13.27 3.82 26.70
C ALA A 297 12.82 4.12 25.27
N ASP A 298 13.74 4.61 24.43
CA ASP A 298 13.50 4.88 23.00
C ASP A 298 13.07 3.63 22.25
N THR A 299 13.68 2.48 22.53
CA THR A 299 13.31 1.19 21.92
C THR A 299 11.88 0.80 22.27
N THR A 300 11.49 0.98 23.53
CA THR A 300 10.13 0.66 24.00
C THR A 300 9.10 1.59 23.36
N GLU A 301 9.38 2.90 23.32
CA GLU A 301 8.51 3.88 22.68
C GLU A 301 8.37 3.61 21.17
N HIS A 302 9.47 3.34 20.47
CA HIS A 302 9.47 3.10 19.03
C HIS A 302 8.81 1.77 18.65
N GLN A 303 8.87 0.75 19.51
CA GLN A 303 8.11 -0.49 19.33
C GLN A 303 6.60 -0.23 19.30
N ALA A 304 6.11 0.73 20.10
CA ALA A 304 4.69 1.10 20.06
C ALA A 304 4.29 1.71 18.71
N ILE A 305 5.16 2.54 18.10
CA ILE A 305 4.94 3.10 16.76
C ILE A 305 4.94 1.98 15.70
N THR A 306 5.92 1.08 15.75
CA THR A 306 6.03 -0.02 14.78
C THR A 306 4.83 -0.96 14.87
N ARG A 307 4.33 -1.20 16.08
CA ARG A 307 3.10 -1.98 16.30
C ARG A 307 1.86 -1.27 15.77
N ASP A 308 1.71 0.03 16.06
CA ASP A 308 0.61 0.84 15.54
C ASP A 308 0.55 0.79 14.00
N ILE A 309 1.70 0.87 13.33
CA ILE A 309 1.79 0.71 11.87
C ILE A 309 1.33 -0.69 11.42
N ALA A 310 1.79 -1.74 12.10
CA ALA A 310 1.40 -3.11 11.76
C ALA A 310 -0.11 -3.35 11.96
N ASP A 311 -0.70 -2.77 13.01
CA ASP A 311 -2.11 -2.90 13.35
C ASP A 311 -3.02 -2.17 12.33
N HIS A 312 -2.50 -1.17 11.60
CA HIS A 312 -3.24 -0.45 10.54
C HIS A 312 -3.13 -1.09 9.15
N ARG A 313 -2.37 -2.17 9.00
CA ARG A 313 -2.18 -2.83 7.70
C ARG A 313 -3.49 -3.25 7.03
N GLU A 314 -4.37 -3.90 7.78
CA GLU A 314 -5.66 -4.39 7.26
C GLU A 314 -6.56 -3.23 6.82
N ALA A 315 -6.56 -2.13 7.56
CA ALA A 315 -7.30 -0.92 7.18
C ALA A 315 -6.80 -0.30 5.87
N VAL A 316 -5.48 -0.29 5.64
CA VAL A 316 -4.91 0.14 4.35
C VAL A 316 -5.32 -0.79 3.21
N GLU A 317 -5.29 -2.11 3.45
CA GLU A 317 -5.75 -3.10 2.46
C GLU A 317 -7.24 -2.91 2.11
N ASP A 318 -8.10 -2.62 3.10
CA ASP A 318 -9.53 -2.32 2.92
C ASP A 318 -9.77 -1.01 2.14
N ALA A 319 -9.02 0.06 2.44
CA ALA A 319 -9.09 1.32 1.70
C ALA A 319 -8.68 1.15 0.21
N VAL A 320 -7.72 0.26 -0.06
CA VAL A 320 -7.31 -0.09 -1.42
C VAL A 320 -8.40 -0.92 -2.12
N GLU A 321 -9.04 -1.85 -1.43
CA GLU A 321 -10.13 -2.66 -1.99
C GLU A 321 -11.37 -1.82 -2.33
N THR A 322 -11.81 -0.97 -1.39
CA THR A 322 -12.93 -0.03 -1.61
C THR A 322 -12.63 0.96 -2.73
N GLY A 323 -11.38 1.46 -2.82
CA GLY A 323 -10.93 2.30 -3.94
C GLY A 323 -10.96 1.59 -5.29
N LYS A 324 -10.56 0.32 -5.35
CA LYS A 324 -10.66 -0.52 -6.57
C LYS A 324 -12.12 -0.78 -6.97
N SER A 325 -13.01 -0.99 -6.00
CA SER A 325 -14.45 -1.13 -6.24
C SER A 325 -15.04 0.15 -6.85
N LEU A 326 -14.65 1.32 -6.34
CA LEU A 326 -15.06 2.60 -6.92
C LEU A 326 -14.48 2.79 -8.33
N LEU A 327 -13.20 2.48 -8.56
CA LEU A 327 -12.55 2.55 -9.87
C LEU A 327 -13.27 1.72 -10.93
N ALA A 328 -13.75 0.52 -10.58
CA ALA A 328 -14.48 -0.36 -11.50
C ALA A 328 -15.78 0.27 -12.05
N GLN A 329 -16.32 1.27 -11.35
CA GLN A 329 -17.55 1.97 -11.73
C GLN A 329 -17.30 3.41 -12.23
N THR A 330 -16.05 3.87 -12.16
CA THR A 330 -15.63 5.23 -12.51
C THR A 330 -15.15 5.30 -13.96
N THR A 331 -15.35 6.45 -14.62
CA THR A 331 -14.89 6.70 -16.00
C THR A 331 -14.36 8.12 -16.14
N GLY A 332 -13.50 8.36 -17.14
CA GLY A 332 -12.96 9.69 -17.43
C GLY A 332 -11.92 10.15 -16.42
N ASP A 333 -11.85 11.46 -16.17
CA ASP A 333 -10.79 12.07 -15.35
C ASP A 333 -10.81 11.61 -13.88
N ASP A 334 -11.99 11.28 -13.33
CA ASP A 334 -12.13 10.80 -11.95
C ASP A 334 -11.36 9.49 -11.69
N VAL A 335 -11.09 8.67 -12.74
CA VAL A 335 -10.27 7.46 -12.64
C VAL A 335 -8.85 7.81 -12.19
N HIS A 336 -8.25 8.83 -12.80
CA HIS A 336 -6.90 9.28 -12.45
C HIS A 336 -6.85 9.81 -11.01
N VAL A 337 -7.86 10.59 -10.61
CA VAL A 337 -7.91 11.18 -9.26
C VAL A 337 -7.97 10.10 -8.17
N ILE A 338 -8.78 9.05 -8.36
CA ILE A 338 -8.85 7.96 -7.38
C ILE A 338 -7.55 7.14 -7.37
N GLN A 339 -7.01 6.83 -8.55
CA GLN A 339 -5.76 6.09 -8.66
C GLN A 339 -4.61 6.83 -7.97
N GLU A 340 -4.46 8.14 -8.23
CA GLU A 340 -3.43 8.97 -7.60
C GLU A 340 -3.58 8.99 -6.07
N ARG A 341 -4.82 9.08 -5.55
CA ARG A 341 -5.05 9.01 -4.09
C ARG A 341 -4.61 7.67 -3.51
N LEU A 342 -4.91 6.56 -4.18
CA LEU A 342 -4.48 5.22 -3.77
C LEU A 342 -2.96 5.09 -3.79
N ASP A 343 -2.32 5.49 -4.89
CA ASP A 343 -0.87 5.43 -5.05
C ASP A 343 -0.17 6.22 -3.94
N ILE A 344 -0.64 7.44 -3.65
CA ILE A 344 -0.10 8.28 -2.56
C ILE A 344 -0.26 7.59 -1.19
N LEU A 345 -1.40 6.97 -0.90
CA LEU A 345 -1.61 6.28 0.37
C LEU A 345 -0.68 5.07 0.51
N GLU A 346 -0.59 4.23 -0.53
CA GLU A 346 0.27 3.05 -0.56
C GLU A 346 1.75 3.43 -0.41
N ASP A 347 2.21 4.44 -1.15
CA ASP A 347 3.60 4.94 -1.09
C ASP A 347 3.93 5.49 0.29
N ARG A 348 3.04 6.31 0.87
CA ARG A 348 3.27 6.89 2.21
C ARG A 348 3.26 5.81 3.29
N TYR A 349 2.33 4.87 3.23
CA TYR A 349 2.27 3.74 4.15
C TYR A 349 3.53 2.86 4.06
N ALA A 350 4.00 2.57 2.84
CA ALA A 350 5.24 1.83 2.62
C ALA A 350 6.46 2.59 3.19
N ASN A 351 6.50 3.92 3.00
CA ASN A 351 7.58 4.75 3.51
C ASN A 351 7.63 4.81 5.04
N ILE A 352 6.49 5.03 5.73
CA ILE A 352 6.47 5.01 7.20
C ILE A 352 6.85 3.63 7.74
N SER A 353 6.38 2.55 7.10
CA SER A 353 6.68 1.17 7.48
C SER A 353 8.18 0.87 7.34
N SER A 354 8.78 1.23 6.20
CA SER A 354 10.21 1.05 5.95
C SER A 354 11.07 1.86 6.92
N THR A 355 10.71 3.13 7.13
CA THR A 355 11.42 4.04 8.02
C THR A 355 11.38 3.56 9.47
N ALA A 356 10.20 3.16 9.96
CA ALA A 356 10.03 2.62 11.31
C ALA A 356 10.82 1.30 11.47
N ASN A 357 10.66 0.35 10.57
CA ASN A 357 11.37 -0.93 10.64
C ASN A 357 12.90 -0.75 10.60
N GLY A 358 13.40 0.14 9.75
CA GLY A 358 14.82 0.46 9.67
C GLY A 358 15.35 1.03 10.98
N ARG A 359 14.61 1.93 11.63
CA ARG A 359 14.99 2.48 12.94
C ARG A 359 14.89 1.44 14.06
N GLN A 360 13.85 0.61 14.08
CA GLN A 360 13.68 -0.49 15.03
C GLN A 360 14.84 -1.48 14.96
N GLN A 361 15.31 -1.83 13.76
CA GLN A 361 16.46 -2.70 13.56
C GLN A 361 17.75 -2.07 14.11
N ARG A 362 18.00 -0.78 13.82
CA ARG A 362 19.17 -0.07 14.36
C ARG A 362 19.17 -0.04 15.89
N LEU A 363 18.03 0.26 16.52
CA LEU A 363 17.89 0.25 17.98
C LEU A 363 18.15 -1.14 18.58
N GLN A 364 17.61 -2.20 17.98
CA GLN A 364 17.83 -3.58 18.43
C GLN A 364 19.29 -4.03 18.31
N GLN A 365 20.02 -3.55 17.30
CA GLN A 365 21.45 -3.84 17.11
C GLN A 365 22.33 -2.98 18.03
N ALA A 366 22.01 -1.70 18.18
CA ALA A 366 22.81 -0.74 18.95
C ALA A 366 22.72 -0.99 20.47
N LEU A 367 21.57 -1.39 20.99
CA LEU A 367 21.37 -1.55 22.44
C LEU A 367 22.31 -2.56 23.10
N PRO A 368 22.46 -3.81 22.62
CA PRO A 368 23.41 -4.75 23.22
C PRO A 368 24.86 -4.26 23.09
N LEU A 369 25.20 -3.60 21.98
CA LEU A 369 26.53 -3.01 21.78
C LEU A 369 26.81 -1.88 22.78
N ALA A 370 25.84 -0.99 23.00
CA ALA A 370 25.95 0.12 23.95
C ALA A 370 26.11 -0.41 25.40
N ARG A 371 25.34 -1.43 25.79
CA ARG A 371 25.49 -2.09 27.10
C ARG A 371 26.88 -2.70 27.27
N LYS A 372 27.33 -3.45 26.26
CA LYS A 372 28.66 -4.10 26.27
C LYS A 372 29.78 -3.06 26.32
N PHE A 373 29.71 -2.02 25.50
CA PHE A 373 30.71 -0.96 25.45
C PHE A 373 30.78 -0.17 26.76
N LYS A 374 29.64 0.19 27.34
CA LYS A 374 29.59 0.88 28.64
C LYS A 374 30.23 0.04 29.75
N ASP A 375 29.81 -1.21 29.90
CA ASP A 375 30.34 -2.12 30.93
C ASP A 375 31.84 -2.39 30.74
N ALA A 376 32.30 -2.58 29.50
CA ALA A 376 33.71 -2.78 29.20
C ALA A 376 34.55 -1.52 29.49
N THR A 377 34.08 -0.34 29.09
CA THR A 377 34.81 0.93 29.30
C THR A 377 34.89 1.33 30.78
N GLU A 378 33.83 1.10 31.56
CA GLU A 378 33.85 1.33 33.02
C GLU A 378 34.87 0.41 33.70
N LYS A 379 34.82 -0.90 33.42
CA LYS A 379 35.77 -1.89 33.98
C LYS A 379 37.22 -1.62 33.57
N LEU A 380 37.45 -1.28 32.30
CA LEU A 380 38.79 -0.98 31.80
C LEU A 380 39.30 0.34 32.39
N SER A 381 38.45 1.34 32.59
CA SER A 381 38.86 2.59 33.25
C SER A 381 39.30 2.33 34.69
N ASP A 382 38.53 1.57 35.48
CA ASP A 382 38.89 1.21 36.86
C ASP A 382 40.22 0.43 36.92
N TRP A 383 40.42 -0.48 35.96
CA TRP A 383 41.67 -1.22 35.84
C TRP A 383 42.85 -0.31 35.46
N LEU A 384 42.68 0.57 34.47
CA LEU A 384 43.70 1.54 34.06
C LEU A 384 44.09 2.44 35.23
N ASP A 385 43.12 2.98 35.99
CA ASP A 385 43.37 3.81 37.17
C ASP A 385 44.25 3.08 38.20
N LYS A 386 43.96 1.80 38.43
CA LYS A 386 44.74 0.96 39.34
C LYS A 386 46.16 0.73 38.84
N VAL A 387 46.33 0.37 37.56
CA VAL A 387 47.67 0.12 36.98
C VAL A 387 48.49 1.42 36.94
N GLU A 388 47.89 2.54 36.59
CA GLU A 388 48.53 3.87 36.63
C GLU A 388 48.98 4.23 38.05
N ALA A 389 48.16 3.98 39.07
CA ALA A 389 48.53 4.16 40.47
C ALA A 389 49.67 3.21 40.89
N ASP A 390 49.60 1.94 40.51
CA ASP A 390 50.65 0.95 40.80
C ASP A 390 51.99 1.34 40.15
N MET A 391 51.97 1.87 38.92
CA MET A 391 53.18 2.40 38.26
C MET A 391 53.71 3.70 38.89
N GLY A 392 52.81 4.55 39.40
CA GLY A 392 53.12 5.88 39.96
C GLY A 392 53.65 5.87 41.40
N THR A 393 53.45 4.77 42.15
CA THR A 393 54.05 4.62 43.49
C THR A 393 55.58 4.53 43.41
N ALA A 394 56.22 5.44 44.15
CA ALA A 394 57.53 6.02 43.86
C ALA A 394 58.75 5.09 43.96
N GLU A 395 59.74 5.50 43.15
CA GLU A 395 61.19 5.54 43.34
C GLU A 395 61.84 4.43 44.17
N VAL A 396 62.66 3.63 43.49
CA VAL A 396 63.40 2.56 44.13
C VAL A 396 64.79 2.49 43.52
N ALA A 397 65.73 2.17 44.40
CA ALA A 397 67.14 2.03 44.12
C ALA A 397 67.38 1.12 42.89
N ALA A 398 68.26 1.59 42.01
CA ALA A 398 68.71 0.85 40.84
C ALA A 398 69.09 -0.60 41.21
N GLY A 399 68.45 -1.57 40.57
CA GLY A 399 68.72 -2.99 40.77
C GLY A 399 67.96 -3.67 41.92
N SER A 400 66.76 -3.20 42.28
CA SER A 400 65.84 -3.94 43.15
C SER A 400 65.20 -5.12 42.41
N GLU A 401 65.43 -6.33 42.91
CA GLU A 401 64.80 -7.56 42.40
C GLU A 401 63.29 -7.58 42.67
N GLN A 402 62.85 -6.97 43.77
CA GLN A 402 61.44 -6.83 44.13
C GLN A 402 60.69 -5.95 43.13
N GLU A 403 61.30 -4.86 42.69
CA GLU A 403 60.74 -4.01 41.65
C GLU A 403 60.67 -4.70 40.30
N LEU A 404 61.71 -5.45 39.93
CA LEU A 404 61.72 -6.15 38.67
C LEU A 404 60.56 -7.15 38.62
N GLU A 405 60.35 -7.93 39.68
CA GLU A 405 59.21 -8.84 39.73
C GLU A 405 57.88 -8.08 39.74
N ARG A 406 57.79 -6.94 40.45
CA ARG A 406 56.60 -6.09 40.42
C ARG A 406 56.25 -5.62 39.02
N PHE A 407 57.21 -5.07 38.26
CA PHE A 407 56.98 -4.64 36.87
C PHE A 407 56.77 -5.80 35.91
N ARG A 408 57.31 -6.99 36.20
CA ARG A 408 57.00 -8.21 35.45
C ARG A 408 55.54 -8.62 35.63
N VAL A 409 55.02 -8.51 36.86
CA VAL A 409 53.60 -8.76 37.17
C VAL A 409 52.70 -7.71 36.50
N ILE A 410 53.03 -6.42 36.60
CA ILE A 410 52.27 -5.34 35.94
C ILE A 410 52.23 -5.53 34.42
N THR A 411 53.38 -5.77 33.79
CA THR A 411 53.45 -5.97 32.33
C THR A 411 52.69 -7.21 31.88
N LYS A 412 52.71 -8.28 32.68
CA LYS A 412 51.89 -9.45 32.44
C LYS A 412 50.40 -9.10 32.52
N ASP A 413 49.97 -8.38 33.56
CA ASP A 413 48.57 -7.94 33.72
C ASP A 413 48.09 -7.08 32.54
N ILE A 414 48.92 -6.14 32.07
CA ILE A 414 48.66 -5.33 30.86
C ILE A 414 48.50 -6.20 29.61
N THR A 415 49.33 -7.25 29.49
CA THR A 415 49.25 -8.18 28.35
C THR A 415 47.99 -9.03 28.42
N ASP A 416 47.62 -9.50 29.62
CA ASP A 416 46.43 -10.33 29.85
C ASP A 416 45.13 -9.54 29.57
N HIS A 417 45.13 -8.21 29.72
CA HIS A 417 44.00 -7.32 29.40
C HIS A 417 43.92 -6.86 27.95
N ARG A 418 44.92 -7.16 27.11
CA ARG A 418 44.97 -6.71 25.70
C ARG A 418 43.71 -7.06 24.91
N ALA A 419 43.25 -8.31 25.02
CA ALA A 419 42.08 -8.77 24.29
C ALA A 419 40.80 -8.06 24.73
N ALA A 420 40.68 -7.67 26.00
CA ALA A 420 39.54 -6.93 26.50
C ALA A 420 39.49 -5.49 25.95
N VAL A 421 40.66 -4.84 25.83
CA VAL A 421 40.78 -3.52 25.18
C VAL A 421 40.42 -3.62 23.69
N GLU A 422 40.97 -4.61 22.98
CA GLU A 422 40.66 -4.83 21.56
C GLU A 422 39.16 -5.09 21.33
N ASP A 423 38.52 -5.92 22.16
CA ASP A 423 37.07 -6.19 22.10
C ASP A 423 36.21 -4.94 22.41
N ALA A 424 36.62 -4.13 23.39
CA ALA A 424 35.95 -2.86 23.70
C ALA A 424 36.04 -1.87 22.54
N VAL A 425 37.22 -1.77 21.90
CA VAL A 425 37.46 -0.93 20.73
C VAL A 425 36.62 -1.40 19.53
N GLU A 426 36.58 -2.70 19.26
CA GLU A 426 35.75 -3.26 18.18
C GLU A 426 34.25 -3.06 18.43
N THR A 427 33.81 -3.22 19.68
CA THR A 427 32.42 -2.97 20.08
C THR A 427 32.06 -1.49 19.90
N GLY A 428 32.95 -0.57 20.29
CA GLY A 428 32.73 0.87 20.09
C GLY A 428 32.70 1.26 18.60
N LYS A 429 33.60 0.70 17.78
CA LYS A 429 33.58 0.88 16.32
C LYS A 429 32.30 0.35 15.68
N SER A 430 31.80 -0.78 16.15
CA SER A 430 30.50 -1.32 15.71
C SER A 430 29.34 -0.40 16.12
N LEU A 431 29.38 0.17 17.32
CA LEU A 431 28.37 1.11 17.81
C LEU A 431 28.37 2.42 16.99
N LEU A 432 29.55 2.90 16.57
CA LEU A 432 29.69 4.07 15.68
C LEU A 432 28.95 3.90 14.34
N THR A 433 28.84 2.67 13.82
CA THR A 433 28.08 2.42 12.57
C THR A 433 26.57 2.60 12.72
N GLN A 434 26.06 2.58 13.96
CA GLN A 434 24.64 2.71 14.28
C GLN A 434 24.29 4.09 14.86
N ALA A 435 25.29 4.81 15.38
CA ALA A 435 25.13 6.13 15.98
C ALA A 435 25.02 7.24 14.92
N THR A 436 24.31 8.32 15.28
CA THR A 436 24.14 9.50 14.43
C THR A 436 24.19 10.77 15.29
N GLY A 437 24.70 11.88 14.78
CA GLY A 437 24.73 13.15 15.51
C GLY A 437 25.84 13.23 16.55
N ASP A 438 25.61 13.96 17.64
CA ASP A 438 26.61 14.26 18.68
C ASP A 438 27.16 13.00 19.39
N ASP A 439 26.35 11.94 19.45
CA ASP A 439 26.71 10.65 20.03
C ASP A 439 27.91 9.99 19.33
N VAL A 440 28.12 10.26 18.04
CA VAL A 440 29.30 9.78 17.30
C VAL A 440 30.59 10.32 17.93
N HIS A 441 30.58 11.60 18.32
CA HIS A 441 31.74 12.22 18.94
C HIS A 441 32.00 11.66 20.34
N VAL A 442 30.95 11.40 21.13
CA VAL A 442 31.06 10.83 22.48
C VAL A 442 31.67 9.42 22.46
N ILE A 443 31.27 8.56 21.51
CA ILE A 443 31.89 7.22 21.38
C ILE A 443 33.35 7.35 20.97
N GLN A 444 33.65 8.22 19.99
CA GLN A 444 35.00 8.41 19.49
C GLN A 444 35.95 8.91 20.60
N GLU A 445 35.54 9.93 21.36
CA GLU A 445 36.34 10.47 22.47
C GLU A 445 36.64 9.39 23.52
N ARG A 446 35.65 8.56 23.87
CA ARG A 446 35.86 7.43 24.81
C ARG A 446 36.83 6.38 24.27
N LEU A 447 36.78 6.11 22.97
CA LEU A 447 37.72 5.19 22.31
C LEU A 447 39.14 5.76 22.33
N ASP A 448 39.31 7.02 21.94
CA ASP A 448 40.61 7.68 21.89
C ASP A 448 41.27 7.70 23.28
N ILE A 449 40.51 8.06 24.33
CA ILE A 449 41.00 8.04 25.72
C ILE A 449 41.45 6.64 26.15
N LEU A 450 40.67 5.60 25.82
CA LEU A 450 40.99 4.22 26.18
C LEU A 450 42.27 3.75 25.46
N GLU A 451 42.36 3.99 24.15
CA GLU A 451 43.51 3.60 23.32
C GLU A 451 44.78 4.32 23.77
N ASP A 452 44.72 5.64 24.01
CA ASP A 452 45.86 6.45 24.45
C ASP A 452 46.37 6.03 25.83
N ARG A 453 45.47 5.83 26.80
CA ARG A 453 45.84 5.37 28.14
C ARG A 453 46.49 3.99 28.11
N TYR A 454 45.88 3.04 27.38
CA TYR A 454 46.43 1.69 27.25
C TYR A 454 47.82 1.69 26.60
N ALA A 455 47.99 2.47 25.52
CA ALA A 455 49.28 2.62 24.85
C ALA A 455 50.35 3.20 25.79
N ASN A 456 49.98 4.23 26.56
CA ASN A 456 50.89 4.88 27.50
C ASN A 456 51.35 3.94 28.62
N ILE A 457 50.42 3.21 29.27
CA ILE A 457 50.80 2.27 30.34
C ILE A 457 51.63 1.11 29.79
N SER A 458 51.30 0.62 28.59
CA SER A 458 52.03 -0.47 27.94
C SER A 458 53.47 -0.07 27.63
N SER A 459 53.67 1.11 27.05
CA SER A 459 55.01 1.63 26.74
C SER A 459 55.82 1.89 28.02
N THR A 460 55.19 2.51 29.02
CA THR A 460 55.85 2.88 30.28
C THR A 460 56.26 1.65 31.11
N ALA A 461 55.37 0.67 31.27
CA ALA A 461 55.64 -0.55 32.03
C ALA A 461 56.73 -1.39 31.37
N ASN A 462 56.65 -1.62 30.05
CA ASN A 462 57.66 -2.36 29.30
C ASN A 462 59.03 -1.68 29.36
N GLY A 463 59.07 -0.35 29.15
CA GLY A 463 60.31 0.42 29.22
C GLY A 463 60.95 0.36 30.62
N ARG A 464 60.15 0.44 31.68
CA ARG A 464 60.65 0.33 33.07
C ARG A 464 61.11 -1.09 33.40
N GLN A 465 60.37 -2.12 33.00
CA GLN A 465 60.77 -3.52 33.18
C GLN A 465 62.11 -3.79 32.48
N GLN A 466 62.28 -3.37 31.23
CA GLN A 466 63.52 -3.58 30.47
C GLN A 466 64.72 -2.89 31.13
N ARG A 467 64.55 -1.65 31.59
CA ARG A 467 65.60 -0.93 32.35
C ARG A 467 65.98 -1.66 33.64
N LEU A 468 65.00 -2.14 34.42
CA LEU A 468 65.25 -2.92 35.64
C LEU A 468 65.97 -4.24 35.36
N GLN A 469 65.60 -4.96 34.28
CA GLN A 469 66.25 -6.20 33.85
C GLN A 469 67.73 -5.98 33.51
N GLN A 470 68.06 -4.87 32.87
CA GLN A 470 69.45 -4.50 32.54
C GLN A 470 70.23 -3.99 33.75
N ALA A 471 69.59 -3.21 34.63
CA ALA A 471 70.23 -2.62 35.80
C ALA A 471 70.55 -3.65 36.90
N LEU A 472 69.70 -4.66 37.10
CA LEU A 472 69.87 -5.66 38.17
C LEU A 472 71.24 -6.39 38.18
N PRO A 473 71.72 -6.99 37.07
CA PRO A 473 73.04 -7.65 37.07
C PRO A 473 74.19 -6.66 37.28
N LEU A 474 74.06 -5.43 36.78
CA LEU A 474 75.07 -4.38 36.94
C LEU A 474 75.11 -3.89 38.39
N ALA A 475 73.96 -3.72 39.04
CA ALA A 475 73.87 -3.38 40.45
C ALA A 475 74.48 -4.47 41.34
N ARG A 476 74.25 -5.76 41.02
CA ARG A 476 74.90 -6.89 41.68
C ARG A 476 76.42 -6.87 41.50
N LYS A 477 76.90 -6.64 40.27
CA LYS A 477 78.35 -6.51 39.97
C LYS A 477 78.98 -5.33 40.71
N PHE A 478 78.31 -4.18 40.73
CA PHE A 478 78.73 -3.00 41.47
C PHE A 478 78.83 -3.29 42.96
N LYS A 479 77.77 -3.85 43.57
CA LYS A 479 77.72 -4.20 44.99
C LYS A 479 78.86 -5.14 45.39
N ASP A 480 79.03 -6.24 44.66
CA ASP A 480 80.10 -7.23 44.91
C ASP A 480 81.50 -6.60 44.83
N ALA A 481 81.74 -5.75 43.82
CA ALA A 481 83.01 -5.02 43.70
C ALA A 481 83.22 -4.02 44.85
N THR A 482 82.19 -3.27 45.24
CA THR A 482 82.27 -2.31 46.35
C THR A 482 82.53 -2.98 47.69
N GLU A 483 81.89 -4.12 47.97
CA GLU A 483 82.06 -4.87 49.22
C GLU A 483 83.49 -5.43 49.30
N LYS A 484 83.95 -6.13 48.25
CA LYS A 484 85.33 -6.67 48.20
C LYS A 484 86.40 -5.59 48.29
N LEU A 485 86.20 -4.45 47.63
CA LEU A 485 87.12 -3.32 47.73
C LEU A 485 87.11 -2.69 49.11
N SER A 486 85.93 -2.50 49.70
CA SER A 486 85.83 -1.92 51.05
C SER A 486 86.49 -2.82 52.09
N ASP A 487 86.23 -4.13 52.06
CA ASP A 487 86.85 -5.09 52.97
C ASP A 487 88.38 -5.10 52.85
N TRP A 488 88.89 -5.05 51.62
CA TRP A 488 90.33 -4.97 51.38
C TRP A 488 90.91 -3.65 51.86
N LEU A 489 90.30 -2.52 51.52
CA LEU A 489 90.73 -1.19 51.96
C LEU A 489 90.72 -1.06 53.47
N ASP A 490 89.65 -1.49 54.14
CA ASP A 490 89.54 -1.49 55.61
C ASP A 490 90.69 -2.28 56.24
N LYS A 491 91.03 -3.44 55.67
CA LYS A 491 92.13 -4.28 56.15
C LYS A 491 93.49 -3.63 55.91
N VAL A 492 93.75 -3.12 54.69
CA VAL A 492 95.04 -2.50 54.36
C VAL A 492 95.24 -1.22 55.17
N GLU A 493 94.21 -0.39 55.32
CA GLU A 493 94.27 0.82 56.12
C GLU A 493 94.51 0.52 57.62
N ALA A 494 93.86 -0.50 58.19
CA ALA A 494 94.11 -0.94 59.56
C ALA A 494 95.53 -1.47 59.77
N ASP A 495 96.01 -2.32 58.85
CA ASP A 495 97.36 -2.89 58.91
C ASP A 495 98.42 -1.82 58.65
N MET A 496 98.16 -0.83 57.79
CA MET A 496 99.07 0.31 57.56
C MET A 496 99.09 1.27 58.75
N GLY A 497 97.95 1.52 59.39
CA GLY A 497 97.87 2.36 60.59
C GLY A 497 98.53 1.73 61.82
N THR A 498 98.50 0.39 61.94
CA THR A 498 99.26 -0.33 62.97
C THR A 498 100.75 -0.44 62.63
N ALA A 499 101.09 -0.60 61.35
CA ALA A 499 102.47 -0.59 60.86
C ALA A 499 103.18 0.76 61.05
N GLU A 500 102.44 1.88 60.95
CA GLU A 500 102.97 3.23 61.25
C GLU A 500 103.55 3.34 62.68
N VAL A 501 103.05 2.52 63.62
CA VAL A 501 103.51 2.48 65.02
C VAL A 501 104.74 1.58 65.20
N ALA A 502 105.04 0.68 64.26
CA ALA A 502 106.12 -0.32 64.31
C ALA A 502 107.18 -0.11 63.21
N ALA A 503 107.50 1.17 62.94
CA ALA A 503 108.33 1.61 61.84
C ALA A 503 109.67 0.85 61.71
N GLY A 504 109.86 0.17 60.58
CA GLY A 504 111.14 -0.42 60.16
C GLY A 504 111.37 -1.89 60.54
N SER A 505 110.32 -2.61 60.96
CA SER A 505 110.40 -4.04 61.25
C SER A 505 110.33 -4.91 59.97
N GLU A 506 111.01 -6.05 59.94
CA GLU A 506 110.94 -7.01 58.81
C GLU A 506 109.51 -7.55 58.59
N GLN A 507 108.72 -7.65 59.67
CA GLN A 507 107.29 -7.99 59.59
C GLN A 507 106.46 -6.91 58.88
N GLU A 508 106.76 -5.62 59.07
CA GLU A 508 106.10 -4.54 58.35
C GLU A 508 106.38 -4.62 56.85
N LEU A 509 107.64 -4.78 56.44
CA LEU A 509 108.03 -4.86 55.03
C LEU A 509 107.37 -6.05 54.31
N GLU A 510 107.20 -7.19 54.99
CA GLU A 510 106.52 -8.35 54.43
C GLU A 510 105.01 -8.10 54.24
N ILE A 511 104.35 -7.41 55.17
CA ILE A 511 102.95 -6.98 55.05
C ILE A 511 102.78 -6.06 53.83
N PHE A 512 103.66 -5.07 53.63
CA PHE A 512 103.63 -4.17 52.47
C PHE A 512 103.87 -4.92 51.14
N ARG A 513 104.82 -5.86 51.12
CA ARG A 513 105.12 -6.69 49.94
C ARG A 513 103.92 -7.56 49.55
N GLU A 514 103.23 -8.12 50.54
CA GLU A 514 102.05 -8.96 50.33
C GLU A 514 100.87 -8.15 49.80
N TYR A 515 100.58 -6.98 50.37
CA TYR A 515 99.53 -6.10 49.82
C TYR A 515 99.84 -5.61 48.42
N LYS A 516 101.11 -5.34 48.10
CA LYS A 516 101.54 -4.95 46.75
C LYS A 516 101.24 -6.03 45.70
N LYS A 517 101.37 -7.32 46.03
CA LYS A 517 100.98 -8.42 45.12
C LYS A 517 99.47 -8.46 44.86
N GLN A 518 98.66 -7.98 45.81
CA GLN A 518 97.21 -7.98 45.72
C GLN A 518 96.64 -6.77 44.95
N VAL A 519 97.45 -5.73 44.69
CA VAL A 519 97.04 -4.48 44.02
C VAL A 519 96.37 -4.73 42.67
N ASP A 520 96.96 -5.59 41.81
CA ASP A 520 96.43 -5.85 40.47
C ASP A 520 95.05 -6.54 40.51
N GLY A 521 94.83 -7.42 41.49
CA GLY A 521 93.53 -8.06 41.72
C GLY A 521 92.45 -7.04 42.10
N HIS A 522 92.79 -6.05 42.94
CA HIS A 522 91.88 -5.00 43.37
C HIS A 522 91.72 -3.89 42.32
N LYS A 523 92.73 -3.63 41.48
CA LYS A 523 92.64 -2.71 40.34
C LYS A 523 91.53 -3.12 39.36
N HIS A 524 91.42 -4.42 39.10
CA HIS A 524 90.33 -4.96 38.28
C HIS A 524 88.95 -4.78 38.95
N LEU A 525 88.87 -4.89 40.28
CA LEU A 525 87.63 -4.60 41.02
C LEU A 525 87.25 -3.11 40.94
N VAL A 526 88.21 -2.19 41.00
CA VAL A 526 87.97 -0.74 40.80
C VAL A 526 87.40 -0.46 39.42
N ALA A 527 87.99 -1.05 38.37
CA ALA A 527 87.47 -0.92 37.01
C ALA A 527 86.03 -1.45 36.89
N ASN A 528 85.75 -2.61 37.49
CA ASN A 528 84.42 -3.21 37.51
C ASN A 528 83.38 -2.37 38.26
N MET A 529 83.76 -1.80 39.43
CA MET A 529 82.92 -0.89 40.20
C MET A 529 82.59 0.36 39.38
N ASN A 530 83.59 1.01 38.77
CA ASN A 530 83.41 2.22 37.99
C ASN A 530 82.53 1.98 36.75
N GLU A 531 82.80 0.90 35.99
CA GLU A 531 82.02 0.57 34.79
C GLU A 531 80.58 0.18 35.13
N ALA A 532 80.38 -0.70 36.11
CA ALA A 532 79.05 -1.14 36.51
C ALA A 532 78.24 0.00 37.12
N GLY A 533 78.88 0.80 37.98
CA GLY A 533 78.26 1.96 38.61
C GLY A 533 77.85 3.03 37.60
N ALA A 534 78.69 3.34 36.61
CA ALA A 534 78.34 4.27 35.53
C ALA A 534 77.09 3.83 34.76
N LYS A 535 77.03 2.55 34.36
CA LYS A 535 75.87 1.99 33.64
C LYS A 535 74.61 1.94 34.50
N VAL A 536 74.73 1.68 35.81
CA VAL A 536 73.60 1.69 36.76
C VAL A 536 73.01 3.09 36.88
N MET A 537 73.85 4.13 36.95
CA MET A 537 73.40 5.53 37.00
C MET A 537 72.68 5.96 35.70
N GLU A 538 73.14 5.49 34.54
CA GLU A 538 72.50 5.73 33.25
C GLU A 538 71.10 5.09 33.17
N LEU A 539 70.96 3.85 33.65
CA LEU A 539 69.71 3.08 33.60
C LEU A 539 68.70 3.49 34.68
N SER A 540 69.13 4.19 35.73
CA SER A 540 68.30 4.56 36.88
C SER A 540 68.73 5.92 37.45
N PRO A 541 68.36 7.03 36.78
CA PRO A 541 68.65 8.39 37.24
C PRO A 541 67.84 8.73 38.49
N GLY A 542 68.34 9.66 39.31
CA GLY A 542 67.66 10.13 40.53
C GLY A 542 68.54 10.06 41.77
N GLU A 543 67.94 9.96 42.95
CA GLU A 543 68.69 9.90 44.22
C GLU A 543 69.57 8.65 44.34
N GLY A 544 69.11 7.52 43.79
CA GLY A 544 69.88 6.29 43.72
C GLY A 544 71.19 6.44 42.93
N ALA A 545 71.18 7.22 41.84
CA ALA A 545 72.37 7.50 41.06
C ALA A 545 73.41 8.32 41.85
N ARG A 546 72.96 9.33 42.61
CA ARG A 546 73.85 10.15 43.46
C ARG A 546 74.54 9.32 44.55
N SER A 547 73.83 8.35 45.11
CA SER A 547 74.40 7.43 46.11
C SER A 547 75.49 6.53 45.51
N VAL A 548 75.26 6.00 44.30
CA VAL A 548 76.25 5.22 43.54
C VAL A 548 77.48 6.08 43.23
N GLU A 549 77.28 7.31 42.74
CA GLU A 549 78.35 8.27 42.45
C GLU A 549 79.21 8.57 43.69
N HIS A 550 78.57 8.82 44.83
CA HIS A 550 79.29 9.10 46.08
C HIS A 550 80.13 7.90 46.56
N LYS A 551 79.60 6.69 46.47
CA LYS A 551 80.34 5.46 46.82
C LYS A 551 81.54 5.25 45.92
N ILE A 552 81.37 5.46 44.61
CA ILE A 552 82.46 5.38 43.64
C ILE A 552 83.57 6.37 44.00
N ALA A 553 83.21 7.63 44.26
CA ALA A 553 84.18 8.67 44.60
C ALA A 553 84.96 8.34 45.88
N ASN A 554 84.25 7.89 46.93
CA ASN A 554 84.86 7.53 48.22
C ASN A 554 85.85 6.36 48.06
N ILE A 555 85.42 5.26 47.45
CA ILE A 555 86.26 4.05 47.30
C ILE A 555 87.46 4.34 46.39
N ASN A 556 87.28 5.09 45.30
CA ASN A 556 88.40 5.49 44.43
C ASN A 556 89.42 6.34 45.20
N GLN A 557 88.97 7.33 45.99
CA GLN A 557 89.87 8.16 46.79
C GLN A 557 90.66 7.34 47.81
N ARG A 558 90.00 6.41 48.51
CA ARG A 558 90.65 5.51 49.46
C ARG A 558 91.66 4.61 48.76
N TYR A 559 91.28 4.00 47.64
CA TYR A 559 92.15 3.16 46.83
C TYR A 559 93.41 3.91 46.37
N ASP A 560 93.25 5.10 45.80
CA ASP A 560 94.38 5.93 45.34
C ASP A 560 95.32 6.29 46.50
N SER A 561 94.77 6.57 47.69
CA SER A 561 95.54 6.85 48.91
C SER A 561 96.36 5.64 49.36
N VAL A 562 95.75 4.44 49.35
CA VAL A 562 96.46 3.18 49.67
C VAL A 562 97.56 2.90 48.64
N ILE A 563 97.31 3.05 47.34
CA ILE A 563 98.31 2.84 46.30
C ILE A 563 99.48 3.82 46.44
N ALA A 564 99.20 5.09 46.75
CA ALA A 564 100.23 6.10 47.02
C ALA A 564 101.09 5.72 48.23
N ALA A 565 100.47 5.27 49.33
CA ALA A 565 101.18 4.83 50.54
C ALA A 565 102.05 3.59 50.29
N LEU A 566 101.53 2.58 49.60
CA LEU A 566 102.27 1.37 49.21
C LEU A 566 103.46 1.68 48.29
N SER A 567 103.35 2.72 47.46
CA SER A 567 104.42 3.16 46.54
C SER A 567 105.48 4.02 47.23
N GLY A 568 105.06 4.92 48.13
CA GLY A 568 105.93 5.82 48.89
C GLY A 568 106.83 5.09 49.89
N LYS A 569 106.27 4.21 50.72
CA LYS A 569 107.05 3.42 51.70
C LYS A 569 108.09 2.50 51.05
N ASN A 570 107.90 2.08 49.80
CA ASN A 570 108.88 1.29 49.06
C ASN A 570 110.13 2.11 48.68
N GLY A 571 109.98 3.42 48.44
CA GLY A 571 111.10 4.34 48.24
C GLY A 571 111.89 4.60 49.52
N ASP A 572 111.17 4.78 50.63
CA ASP A 572 111.78 4.98 51.95
C ASP A 572 112.47 3.69 52.46
N SER A 573 111.87 2.52 52.22
CA SER A 573 112.44 1.22 52.61
C SER A 573 113.68 0.83 51.79
N LEU A 574 113.73 1.19 50.50
CA LEU A 574 114.94 1.03 49.68
C LEU A 574 116.08 1.93 50.18
N ASN A 575 115.77 3.14 50.65
CA ASN A 575 116.75 4.03 51.28
C ASN A 575 117.25 3.50 52.63
N VAL A 576 116.37 2.93 53.47
CA VAL A 576 116.75 2.36 54.77
C VAL A 576 117.61 1.09 54.60
N LEU A 577 117.27 0.22 53.64
CA LEU A 577 118.09 -0.96 53.33
C LEU A 577 119.47 -0.57 52.75
N ALA A 578 119.54 0.49 51.93
CA ALA A 578 120.81 1.03 51.45
C ALA A 578 121.67 1.61 52.59
N GLN A 579 121.05 2.27 53.58
CA GLN A 579 121.76 2.75 54.78
C GLN A 579 122.24 1.61 55.68
N GLN A 580 121.46 0.54 55.85
CA GLN A 580 121.87 -0.63 56.64
C GLN A 580 122.99 -1.45 55.97
N GLU A 581 123.04 -1.53 54.63
CA GLU A 581 124.19 -2.12 53.92
C GLU A 581 125.46 -1.26 54.08
N GLU A 582 125.36 0.07 54.06
CA GLU A 582 126.48 0.98 54.34
C GLU A 582 127.00 0.84 55.79
N GLU A 583 126.10 0.69 56.77
CA GLU A 583 126.46 0.47 58.18
C GLU A 583 127.05 -0.93 58.44
N GLY A 584 126.55 -1.97 57.75
CA GLY A 584 127.11 -3.32 57.80
C GLY A 584 128.51 -3.43 57.20
N LEU A 585 128.76 -2.73 56.07
CA LEU A 585 130.08 -2.66 55.45
C LEU A 585 131.11 -1.93 56.34
N THR A 586 130.69 -0.88 57.04
CA THR A 586 131.56 -0.13 57.97
C THR A 586 131.86 -0.93 59.25
N GLN A 587 130.90 -1.69 59.80
CA GLN A 587 131.17 -2.61 60.92
C GLN A 587 132.11 -3.76 60.53
N THR A 588 131.96 -4.32 59.32
CA THR A 588 132.84 -5.39 58.84
C THR A 588 134.27 -4.88 58.60
N GLN A 589 134.44 -3.66 58.08
CA GLN A 589 135.75 -3.00 57.98
C GLN A 589 136.38 -2.71 59.35
N ALA A 590 135.58 -2.37 60.37
CA ALA A 590 136.04 -2.16 61.73
C ALA A 590 136.49 -3.48 62.40
N GLN A 591 135.77 -4.59 62.19
CA GLN A 591 136.16 -5.90 62.72
C GLN A 591 137.45 -6.45 62.07
N VAL A 592 137.59 -6.31 60.75
CA VAL A 592 138.82 -6.72 60.03
C VAL A 592 140.03 -5.87 60.46
N SER A 593 139.82 -4.60 60.81
CA SER A 593 140.89 -3.73 61.34
C SER A 593 141.30 -4.10 62.77
N ASN A 594 140.35 -4.52 63.61
CA ASN A 594 140.63 -4.95 64.99
C ASN A 594 141.35 -6.30 65.06
N GLU A 595 141.00 -7.29 64.22
CA GLU A 595 141.72 -8.56 64.18
C GLU A 595 143.15 -8.42 63.65
N LYS A 596 143.41 -7.47 62.74
CA LYS A 596 144.76 -7.16 62.26
C LYS A 596 145.65 -6.52 63.33
N PHE A 597 145.06 -5.82 64.31
CA PHE A 597 145.80 -5.20 65.42
C PHE A 597 146.10 -6.16 66.58
N SER A 598 145.37 -7.27 66.70
CA SER A 598 145.58 -8.28 67.76
C SER A 598 146.63 -9.35 67.41
N LEU A 599 147.20 -9.32 66.20
CA LEU A 599 148.18 -10.28 65.68
C LEU A 599 149.61 -9.69 65.49
N LEU A 600 149.83 -8.44 65.93
CA LEU A 600 151.13 -7.75 66.06
C LEU A 600 151.42 -7.51 67.54
#